data_AF-A0A2E0VFM3-F1
#
_entry.id   AF-A0A2E0VFM3-F1
#
_cell.length_a   1.000
_cell.length_b   1.000
_cell.length_c   1.000
_cell.angle_alpha   90.00
_cell.angle_beta   90.00
_cell.angle_gamma   90.00
#
_symmetry.space_group_name_H-M   'P 1'
#
loop_
_entity.id
_entity.type
_entity.pdbx_description
1 polymer ?
#
loop_
_entity_poly.entity_id
_entity_poly.type
_entity_poly.pdbx_seq_one_letter_code
_entity_poly.pdbx_strand_id
1 'polypeptide(L)'
;MDPNQTYLDMYHAMRDGDFDTARELALALKRWLASGGFYPYQYTPEAMNAYISSVLRRTAGHPEPVFSLVCESCDAGADIGTEEQAIAEGWTCIQPAPDLLQANYVGTCPDCRE
;
A
#
# COMPACT_ATOMS: atom_id res chain seq x y z
N MET A 1 12.40 16.64 -6.95
CA MET A 1 10.96 16.58 -6.61
C MET A 1 10.46 18.02 -6.50
N ASP A 2 9.44 18.39 -7.27
CA ASP A 2 8.85 19.74 -7.18
C ASP A 2 7.74 19.73 -6.09
N PRO A 3 7.90 20.51 -5.01
CA PRO A 3 6.98 20.45 -3.87
C PRO A 3 5.59 21.02 -4.18
N ASN A 4 5.47 21.92 -5.15
CA ASN A 4 4.16 22.44 -5.57
C ASN A 4 3.42 21.38 -6.40
N GLN A 5 4.12 20.74 -7.33
CA GLN A 5 3.56 19.66 -8.16
C GLN A 5 3.14 18.47 -7.30
N THR A 6 3.99 18.01 -6.38
CA THR A 6 3.62 16.91 -5.46
C THR A 6 2.40 17.26 -4.61
N TYR A 7 2.30 18.50 -4.14
CA TYR A 7 1.11 18.94 -3.41
C TYR A 7 -0.16 18.87 -4.26
N LEU A 8 -0.09 19.33 -5.52
CA LEU A 8 -1.22 19.30 -6.45
C LEU A 8 -1.62 17.87 -6.79
N ASP A 9 -0.67 17.00 -7.11
CA ASP A 9 -0.92 15.57 -7.37
C ASP A 9 -1.56 14.89 -6.15
N MET A 10 -1.06 15.18 -4.93
CA MET A 10 -1.63 14.64 -3.70
C MET A 10 -3.06 15.15 -3.45
N TYR A 11 -3.33 16.43 -3.75
CA TYR A 11 -4.66 17.02 -3.66
C TYR A 11 -5.63 16.39 -4.67
N HIS A 12 -5.18 16.14 -5.90
CA HIS A 12 -5.97 15.47 -6.93
C HIS A 12 -6.27 14.02 -6.55
N ALA A 13 -5.26 13.26 -6.08
CA ALA A 13 -5.44 11.89 -5.61
C ALA A 13 -6.45 11.81 -4.44
N MET A 14 -6.34 12.71 -3.45
CA MET A 14 -7.32 12.81 -2.36
C MET A 14 -8.74 13.15 -2.84
N ARG A 15 -8.88 13.92 -3.91
CA ARG A 15 -10.18 14.29 -4.49
C ARG A 15 -10.78 13.15 -5.30
N ASP A 16 -9.96 12.38 -6.00
CA ASP A 16 -10.37 11.24 -6.82
C ASP A 16 -10.70 9.99 -5.98
N GLY A 17 -10.30 9.99 -4.69
CA GLY A 17 -10.45 8.85 -3.80
C GLY A 17 -9.28 7.87 -3.90
N ASP A 18 -8.21 8.23 -4.61
CA ASP A 18 -6.99 7.45 -4.73
C ASP A 18 -6.13 7.65 -3.48
N PHE A 19 -6.50 6.94 -2.41
CA PHE A 19 -5.86 7.05 -1.10
C PHE A 19 -4.44 6.47 -1.09
N ASP A 20 -4.14 5.52 -1.96
CA ASP A 20 -2.82 4.92 -2.12
C ASP A 20 -1.81 5.93 -2.68
N THR A 21 -2.13 6.53 -3.84
CA THR A 21 -1.27 7.56 -4.45
C THR A 21 -1.16 8.77 -3.53
N ALA A 22 -2.26 9.20 -2.89
CA ALA A 22 -2.21 10.29 -1.92
C ALA A 22 -1.27 10.01 -0.74
N ARG A 23 -1.26 8.77 -0.23
CA ARG A 23 -0.38 8.33 0.86
C ARG A 23 1.07 8.28 0.42
N GLU A 24 1.35 7.70 -0.74
CA GLU A 24 2.71 7.62 -1.29
C GLU A 24 3.30 9.02 -1.47
N LEU A 25 2.54 9.92 -2.09
CA LEU A 25 2.95 11.32 -2.28
C LEU A 25 3.15 12.04 -0.96
N ALA A 26 2.29 11.81 0.04
CA ALA A 26 2.45 12.37 1.39
C ALA A 26 3.73 11.88 2.09
N LEU A 27 4.06 10.58 1.96
CA LEU A 27 5.29 10.01 2.51
C LEU A 27 6.54 10.52 1.78
N ALA A 28 6.51 10.57 0.45
CA ALA A 28 7.60 11.08 -0.37
C ALA A 28 7.87 12.55 -0.03
N LEU A 29 6.82 13.36 0.08
CA LEU A 29 6.92 14.77 0.45
C LEU A 29 7.48 14.94 1.87
N LYS A 30 7.02 14.13 2.84
CA LYS A 30 7.54 14.15 4.22
C LYS A 30 9.04 13.82 4.27
N ARG A 31 9.47 12.79 3.55
CA ARG A 31 10.91 12.39 3.46
C ARG A 31 11.75 13.48 2.80
N TRP A 32 11.22 14.09 1.75
CA TRP A 32 11.88 15.20 1.05
C TRP A 32 12.06 16.43 1.96
N LEU A 33 11.01 16.83 2.69
CA LEU A 33 11.10 17.92 3.66
C LEU A 33 12.08 17.62 4.80
N ALA A 34 12.11 16.38 5.28
CA ALA A 34 13.08 15.94 6.29
C ALA A 34 14.54 15.98 5.80
N SER A 35 14.76 15.89 4.48
CA SER A 35 16.08 15.99 3.84
C SER A 35 16.53 17.44 3.58
N GLY A 36 15.79 18.44 4.06
CA GLY A 36 16.06 19.86 3.83
C GLY A 36 15.43 20.42 2.55
N GLY A 37 14.43 19.72 2.00
CA GLY A 37 13.67 20.19 0.84
C GLY A 37 12.89 21.49 1.10
N PHE A 38 12.54 22.18 0.01
CA PHE A 38 11.80 23.43 0.08
C PHE A 38 10.30 23.20 0.24
N TYR A 39 9.65 24.12 0.95
CA TYR A 39 8.20 24.14 1.07
C TYR A 39 7.57 24.78 -0.17
N PRO A 40 6.37 24.33 -0.59
CA PRO A 40 5.66 24.98 -1.68
C PRO A 40 5.36 26.43 -1.34
N TYR A 41 5.40 27.28 -2.38
CA TYR A 41 5.15 28.71 -2.20
C TYR A 41 3.74 28.88 -1.66
N GLN A 42 3.59 29.67 -0.59
CA GLN A 42 2.36 29.97 0.17
C GLN A 42 2.06 29.09 1.40
N TYR A 43 2.84 28.03 1.66
CA TYR A 43 2.62 27.21 2.86
C TYR A 43 3.72 27.39 3.89
N THR A 44 3.33 27.63 5.14
CA THR A 44 4.26 27.55 6.26
C THR A 44 4.64 26.10 6.52
N PRO A 45 5.84 25.84 7.07
CA PRO A 45 6.26 24.49 7.44
C PRO A 45 5.25 23.75 8.32
N GLU A 46 4.62 24.47 9.25
CA GLU A 46 3.63 23.93 10.17
C GLU A 46 2.34 23.54 9.44
N ALA A 47 1.83 24.41 8.56
CA ALA A 47 0.62 24.12 7.78
C ALA A 47 0.81 22.90 6.87
N MET A 48 2.00 22.79 6.25
CA MET A 48 2.31 21.67 5.37
C MET A 48 2.45 20.34 6.15
N ASN A 49 3.15 20.35 7.29
CA ASN A 49 3.25 19.15 8.14
C ASN A 49 1.89 18.72 8.71
N ALA A 50 1.03 19.67 9.08
CA ALA A 50 -0.33 19.37 9.53
C ALA A 50 -1.18 18.75 8.41
N TYR A 51 -1.05 19.25 7.18
CA TYR A 51 -1.75 18.71 6.02
C TYR A 51 -1.27 17.29 5.67
N ILE A 52 0.04 17.06 5.57
CA ILE A 52 0.63 15.73 5.37
C ILE A 52 0.15 14.77 6.45
N SER A 53 0.15 15.18 7.72
CA SER A 53 -0.31 14.33 8.83
C SER A 53 -1.80 14.00 8.74
N SER A 54 -2.62 14.95 8.27
CA SER A 54 -4.05 14.73 8.03
C SER A 54 -4.29 13.75 6.90
N VAL A 55 -3.57 13.88 5.79
CA VAL A 55 -3.61 12.94 4.65
C VAL A 55 -3.21 11.55 5.14
N LEU A 56 -2.03 11.42 5.75
CA LEU A 56 -1.53 10.14 6.26
C LEU A 56 -2.50 9.48 7.24
N ARG A 57 -3.16 10.25 8.11
CA ARG A 57 -4.17 9.73 9.05
C ARG A 57 -5.43 9.24 8.33
N ARG A 58 -5.91 9.96 7.31
CA ARG A 58 -7.09 9.59 6.52
C ARG A 58 -6.83 8.37 5.65
N THR A 59 -5.60 8.22 5.16
CA THR A 59 -5.16 7.08 4.36
C THR A 59 -4.63 5.92 5.21
N ALA A 60 -4.41 6.09 6.52
CA ALA A 60 -3.90 5.03 7.42
C ALA A 60 -4.92 3.91 7.69
N GLY A 61 -6.17 4.08 7.28
CA GLY A 61 -7.24 3.07 7.40
C GLY A 61 -7.44 2.19 6.16
N HIS A 62 -6.69 2.40 5.08
CA HIS A 62 -6.57 1.42 4.01
C HIS A 62 -5.27 0.66 4.28
N PRO A 63 -5.31 -0.50 4.97
CA PRO A 63 -4.19 -1.41 4.85
C PRO A 63 -4.01 -1.65 3.35
N GLU A 64 -2.80 -1.41 2.85
CA GLU A 64 -2.39 -1.93 1.55
C GLU A 64 -2.91 -3.37 1.46
N PRO A 65 -3.49 -3.82 0.35
CA PRO A 65 -4.01 -5.18 0.26
C PRO A 65 -2.85 -6.12 0.55
N VAL A 66 -2.81 -6.61 1.80
CA VAL A 66 -1.77 -7.51 2.25
C VAL A 66 -1.95 -8.75 1.38
N PHE A 67 -0.91 -9.11 0.66
CA PHE A 67 -0.91 -10.36 -0.09
C PHE A 67 -1.17 -11.47 0.93
N SER A 68 -2.37 -12.05 0.84
CA SER A 68 -2.84 -13.10 1.71
C SER A 68 -3.24 -14.24 0.80
N LEU A 69 -2.59 -15.38 0.98
CA LEU A 69 -2.74 -16.58 0.18
C LEU A 69 -3.29 -17.69 1.06
N VAL A 70 -4.26 -18.44 0.53
CA VAL A 70 -4.81 -19.61 1.20
C VAL A 70 -4.75 -20.84 0.30
N CYS A 71 -4.48 -22.01 0.88
CA CYS A 71 -4.56 -23.28 0.17
C CYS A 71 -6.02 -23.68 -0.06
N GLU A 72 -6.37 -24.09 -1.28
CA GLU A 72 -7.71 -24.56 -1.63
C GLU A 72 -8.17 -25.80 -0.84
N SER A 73 -7.23 -26.59 -0.32
CA SER A 73 -7.51 -27.90 0.33
C SER A 73 -7.30 -27.92 1.84
N CYS A 74 -6.36 -27.15 2.38
CA CYS A 74 -5.98 -27.24 3.80
C CYS A 74 -5.92 -25.89 4.53
N ASP A 75 -6.34 -24.80 3.88
CA ASP A 75 -6.32 -23.44 4.44
C ASP A 75 -4.94 -22.96 4.95
N ALA A 76 -3.85 -23.64 4.57
CA ALA A 76 -2.48 -23.18 4.82
C ALA A 76 -2.20 -21.86 4.07
N GLY A 77 -1.10 -21.18 4.39
CA GLY A 77 -0.66 -19.98 3.64
C GLY A 77 -0.76 -18.66 4.40
N ALA A 78 -1.25 -18.66 5.64
CA ALA A 78 -1.33 -17.48 6.49
C ALA A 78 0.04 -16.80 6.76
N ASP A 79 1.15 -17.54 6.68
CA ASP A 79 2.52 -17.02 6.83
C ASP A 79 3.13 -16.50 5.51
N ILE A 80 2.42 -16.59 4.39
CA ILE A 80 2.88 -16.12 3.07
C ILE A 80 2.51 -14.65 2.89
N GLY A 81 3.50 -13.78 2.92
CA GLY A 81 3.30 -12.33 2.77
C GLY A 81 3.49 -11.79 1.35
N THR A 82 3.94 -12.61 0.38
CA THR A 82 4.22 -12.21 -1.00
C THR A 82 4.07 -13.38 -1.99
N GLU A 83 3.81 -13.07 -3.27
CA GLU A 83 3.73 -14.08 -4.34
C GLU A 83 5.09 -14.78 -4.56
N GLU A 84 6.19 -14.05 -4.49
CA GLU A 84 7.55 -14.60 -4.63
C GLU A 84 7.87 -15.63 -3.54
N GLN A 85 7.46 -15.35 -2.29
CA GLN A 85 7.58 -16.31 -1.19
C GLN A 85 6.75 -17.56 -1.47
N ALA A 86 5.51 -17.40 -1.95
CA ALA A 86 4.67 -18.54 -2.32
C ALA A 86 5.36 -19.44 -3.36
N ILE A 87 5.89 -18.86 -4.43
CA ILE A 87 6.59 -19.59 -5.50
C ILE A 87 7.85 -20.27 -4.94
N ALA A 88 8.62 -19.59 -4.08
CA ALA A 88 9.82 -20.14 -3.45
C ALA A 88 9.51 -21.32 -2.51
N GLU A 89 8.36 -21.27 -1.82
CA GLU A 89 7.86 -22.36 -0.98
C GLU A 89 7.21 -23.50 -1.79
N GLY A 90 7.13 -23.37 -3.12
CA GLY A 90 6.64 -24.42 -4.02
C GLY A 90 5.13 -24.42 -4.23
N TRP A 91 4.46 -23.30 -3.93
CA TRP A 91 3.05 -23.11 -4.23
C TRP A 91 2.81 -23.10 -5.75
N THR A 92 1.68 -23.66 -6.16
CA THR A 92 1.27 -23.75 -7.56
C THR A 92 -0.18 -23.32 -7.73
N CYS A 93 -0.59 -23.03 -8.97
CA CYS A 93 -1.97 -22.64 -9.28
C CYS A 93 -2.47 -21.40 -8.49
N ILE A 94 -1.58 -20.44 -8.19
CA ILE A 94 -1.95 -19.22 -7.45
C ILE A 94 -2.83 -18.34 -8.35
N GLN A 95 -4.05 -18.04 -7.91
CA GLN A 95 -5.01 -17.20 -8.60
C GLN A 95 -5.58 -16.14 -7.64
N PRO A 96 -5.88 -14.92 -8.12
CA PRO A 96 -6.55 -13.91 -7.32
C PRO A 96 -7.99 -14.36 -7.00
N ALA A 97 -8.37 -14.24 -5.73
CA ALA A 97 -9.66 -14.64 -5.19
C ALA A 97 -10.28 -13.51 -4.35
N PRO A 98 -10.70 -12.40 -4.98
CA PRO A 98 -11.27 -11.24 -4.26
C PRO A 98 -12.61 -11.56 -3.57
N ASP A 99 -13.27 -12.65 -3.95
CA ASP A 99 -14.52 -13.13 -3.34
C ASP A 99 -14.30 -13.87 -2.00
N LEU A 100 -13.06 -14.21 -1.65
CA LEU A 100 -12.75 -14.89 -0.39
C LEU A 100 -12.57 -13.88 0.74
N LEU A 101 -13.34 -14.08 1.83
CA LEU A 101 -13.23 -13.26 3.05
C LEU A 101 -11.91 -13.45 3.80
N GLN A 102 -11.26 -14.60 3.60
CA GLN A 102 -10.10 -15.04 4.38
C GLN A 102 -8.75 -14.72 3.72
N ALA A 103 -8.73 -14.54 2.39
CA ALA A 103 -7.50 -14.31 1.62
C ALA A 103 -7.80 -13.62 0.29
N ASN A 104 -6.83 -12.91 -0.26
CA ASN A 104 -6.95 -12.24 -1.56
C ASN A 104 -6.51 -13.14 -2.73
N TYR A 105 -5.82 -14.23 -2.43
CA TYR A 105 -5.32 -15.21 -3.39
C TYR A 105 -5.62 -16.63 -2.89
N VAL A 106 -5.86 -17.54 -3.82
CA VAL A 106 -5.99 -18.98 -3.57
C VAL A 106 -4.94 -19.73 -4.38
N GLY A 107 -4.38 -20.80 -3.84
CA GLY A 107 -3.48 -21.67 -4.58
C GLY A 107 -3.40 -23.07 -3.98
N THR A 108 -2.51 -23.90 -4.51
CA THR A 108 -2.24 -25.25 -3.99
C THR A 108 -0.88 -25.25 -3.29
N CYS A 109 -0.87 -25.57 -2.00
CA CYS A 109 0.36 -25.66 -1.20
C CYS A 109 1.18 -26.91 -1.59
N PRO A 110 2.49 -26.95 -1.29
CA PRO A 110 3.33 -28.12 -1.59
C PRO A 110 2.84 -29.41 -0.92
N ASP A 111 2.32 -29.34 0.30
CA ASP A 111 1.85 -30.50 1.09
C ASP A 111 0.61 -31.16 0.49
N CYS A 112 -0.33 -30.37 -0.05
CA CYS A 112 -1.52 -30.90 -0.75
C CYS A 112 -1.24 -31.29 -2.20
N ARG A 113 -0.04 -31.01 -2.71
CA ARG A 113 0.39 -31.43 -4.04
C ARG A 113 0.95 -32.86 -4.03
N GLU A 114 1.27 -33.40 -2.85
CA GLU A 114 1.82 -34.75 -2.66
C GLU A 114 0.75 -35.85 -2.67
#